data_AF-A0A969T6P1-F1
#
_entry.id   AF-A0A969T6P1-F1
#
_cell.length_a   1.000
_cell.length_b   1.000
_cell.length_c   1.000
_cell.angle_alpha   90.00
_cell.angle_beta   90.00
_cell.angle_gamma   90.00
#
_symmetry.space_group_name_H-M   'P 1'
#
loop_
_entity.id
_entity.type
_entity.pdbx_description
1 polymer ?
#
loop_
_entity_poly.entity_id
_entity_poly.type
_entity_poly.pdbx_seq_one_letter_code
_entity_poly.pdbx_strand_id
1 'polypeptide(L)'
;MHQVVKVKSAVFQIILSVFISKKSQDYFYNLWKDREKFYDLNPSETDYSTIALALSLRDYPGADSILQEQLARIDDCERRERMEFIMPSVSTDEKVRDKFFESLQKPENRQQEIWVRSGLYYLNHP
;
A
#
# COMPACT_ATOMS: atom_id res chain seq x y z
N MET A 1 1.48 -20.87 19.38
CA MET A 1 0.90 -19.51 19.26
C MET A 1 1.62 -18.65 18.20
N HIS A 2 2.95 -18.50 18.26
CA HIS A 2 3.72 -17.62 17.36
C HIS A 2 3.65 -17.99 15.86
N GLN A 3 3.58 -19.29 15.53
CA GLN A 3 3.49 -19.77 14.14
C GLN A 3 2.13 -19.48 13.49
N VAL A 4 1.05 -19.47 14.28
CA VAL A 4 -0.31 -19.19 13.78
C VAL A 4 -0.45 -17.72 13.37
N VAL A 5 0.13 -16.80 14.14
CA VAL A 5 0.15 -15.37 13.79
C VAL A 5 0.89 -15.13 12.47
N LYS A 6 2.05 -15.77 12.27
CA LYS A 6 2.82 -15.66 11.01
C LYS A 6 2.03 -16.14 9.79
N VAL A 7 1.30 -17.26 9.91
CA VAL A 7 0.46 -17.77 8.82
C VAL A 7 -0.69 -16.79 8.53
N LYS A 8 -1.35 -16.25 9.56
CA LYS A 8 -2.41 -15.25 9.37
C LYS A 8 -1.90 -13.99 8.66
N SER A 9 -0.74 -13.47 9.06
CA SER A 9 -0.12 -12.32 8.38
C SER A 9 0.25 -12.63 6.93
N ALA A 10 0.77 -13.83 6.64
CA ALA A 10 1.08 -14.22 5.27
C ALA A 10 -0.18 -14.31 4.40
N VAL A 11 -1.25 -14.94 4.90
CA VAL A 11 -2.55 -15.01 4.21
C VAL A 11 -3.11 -13.62 3.97
N PHE A 12 -3.05 -12.75 4.97
CA PHE A 12 -3.50 -11.36 4.85
C PHE A 12 -2.75 -10.62 3.72
N GLN A 13 -1.42 -10.70 3.69
CA GLN A 13 -0.59 -10.08 2.65
C GLN A 13 -0.86 -10.65 1.24
N ILE A 14 -1.09 -11.96 1.13
CA ILE A 14 -1.49 -12.59 -0.13
C ILE A 14 -2.83 -12.06 -0.61
N ILE A 15 -3.83 -11.94 0.28
CA ILE A 15 -5.14 -11.43 -0.12
C ILE A 15 -5.02 -9.97 -0.58
N LEU A 16 -4.24 -9.13 0.12
CA LEU A 16 -3.98 -7.75 -0.29
C LEU A 16 -3.34 -7.63 -1.69
N SER A 17 -2.53 -8.62 -2.09
CA SER A 17 -1.92 -8.60 -3.42
C SER A 17 -2.86 -9.07 -4.54
N VAL A 18 -3.95 -9.79 -4.26
CA VAL A 18 -4.80 -10.42 -5.30
C VAL A 18 -6.29 -10.09 -5.25
N PHE A 19 -6.79 -9.37 -4.25
CA PHE A 19 -8.23 -9.03 -4.22
C PHE A 19 -8.60 -8.16 -5.43
N ILE A 20 -9.79 -8.33 -6.01
CA ILE A 20 -10.21 -7.57 -7.21
C ILE A 20 -11.66 -7.12 -7.11
N SER A 21 -12.55 -7.99 -6.62
CA SER A 21 -14.00 -7.72 -6.60
C SER A 21 -14.36 -6.48 -5.79
N LYS A 22 -15.41 -5.75 -6.22
CA LYS A 22 -15.91 -4.57 -5.47
C LYS A 22 -16.22 -4.89 -4.01
N LYS A 23 -16.85 -6.05 -3.74
CA LYS A 23 -17.11 -6.53 -2.37
C LYS A 23 -15.84 -6.66 -1.53
N SER A 24 -14.76 -7.20 -2.08
CA SER A 24 -13.48 -7.31 -1.37
C SER A 24 -12.80 -5.95 -1.17
N GLN A 25 -12.90 -5.05 -2.16
CA GLN A 25 -12.38 -3.69 -2.02
C GLN A 25 -13.11 -2.93 -0.90
N ASP A 26 -14.44 -3.00 -0.86
CA ASP A 26 -15.26 -2.37 0.19
C ASP A 26 -14.97 -2.95 1.57
N TYR A 27 -14.74 -4.27 1.67
CA TYR A 27 -14.32 -4.91 2.90
C TYR A 27 -12.98 -4.33 3.40
N PHE A 28 -11.96 -4.24 2.54
CA PHE A 28 -10.66 -3.70 2.94
C PHE A 28 -10.70 -2.19 3.20
N TYR A 29 -11.54 -1.44 2.50
CA TYR A 29 -11.79 -0.04 2.81
C TYR A 29 -12.37 0.12 4.22
N ASN A 30 -13.40 -0.63 4.59
CA ASN A 30 -13.98 -0.55 5.93
C ASN A 30 -12.97 -0.98 7.00
N LEU A 31 -12.23 -2.08 6.77
CA LEU A 31 -11.19 -2.53 7.67
C LEU A 31 -10.11 -1.46 7.89
N TRP A 32 -9.70 -0.75 6.84
CA TRP A 32 -8.76 0.38 6.93
C TRP A 32 -9.38 1.61 7.62
N LYS A 33 -10.63 1.94 7.29
CA LYS A 33 -11.34 3.12 7.79
C LYS A 33 -11.56 3.03 9.29
N ASP A 34 -12.12 1.90 9.74
CA ASP A 34 -12.57 1.66 11.10
C ASP A 34 -11.49 0.97 11.96
N ARG A 35 -10.31 0.68 11.37
CA ARG A 35 -9.16 0.00 11.99
C ARG A 35 -9.55 -1.34 12.64
N GLU A 36 -10.35 -2.11 11.92
CA GLU A 36 -10.85 -3.40 12.37
C GLU A 36 -9.78 -4.51 12.32
N LYS A 37 -10.07 -5.61 13.01
CA LYS A 37 -9.22 -6.81 12.97
C LYS A 37 -9.50 -7.64 11.73
N PHE A 38 -8.46 -8.22 11.16
CA PHE A 38 -8.59 -9.25 10.13
C PHE A 38 -8.58 -10.65 10.78
N TYR A 39 -9.75 -11.25 11.04
CA TYR A 39 -9.85 -12.62 11.62
C TYR A 39 -8.90 -12.84 12.82
N ASP A 40 -9.03 -11.96 13.82
CA ASP A 40 -8.20 -11.85 15.04
C ASP A 40 -6.75 -11.35 14.86
N LEU A 41 -6.31 -11.08 13.63
CA LEU A 41 -5.07 -10.37 13.38
C LEU A 41 -5.32 -8.86 13.56
N ASN A 42 -4.50 -8.22 14.40
CA ASN A 42 -4.43 -6.76 14.46
C ASN A 42 -3.49 -6.30 13.33
N PRO A 43 -3.99 -5.56 12.31
CA PRO A 43 -3.10 -4.99 11.31
C PRO A 43 -2.12 -3.99 11.94
N SER A 44 -0.86 -4.06 11.53
CA SER A 44 0.15 -3.07 11.87
C SER A 44 -0.05 -1.77 11.08
N GLU A 45 0.69 -0.71 11.45
CA GLU A 45 0.73 0.52 10.66
C GLU A 45 1.13 0.26 9.19
N THR A 46 2.14 -0.58 8.98
CA THR A 46 2.56 -1.01 7.64
C THR A 46 1.44 -1.74 6.89
N ASP A 47 0.65 -2.56 7.58
CA ASP A 47 -0.48 -3.25 6.97
C ASP A 47 -1.56 -2.26 6.49
N TYR A 48 -1.86 -1.22 7.29
CA TYR A 48 -2.79 -0.16 6.88
C TYR A 48 -2.28 0.63 5.68
N SER A 49 -0.98 0.91 5.61
CA SER A 49 -0.36 1.52 4.42
C SER A 49 -0.48 0.63 3.20
N THR A 50 -0.25 -0.68 3.34
CA THR A 50 -0.45 -1.64 2.25
C THR A 50 -1.91 -1.69 1.79
N ILE A 51 -2.89 -1.64 2.70
CA ILE A 51 -4.32 -1.57 2.31
C ILE A 51 -4.59 -0.31 1.48
N ALA A 52 -4.14 0.87 1.94
CA ALA A 52 -4.35 2.13 1.25
C ALA A 52 -3.74 2.12 -0.17
N LEU A 53 -2.50 1.65 -0.29
CA LEU A 53 -1.83 1.48 -1.58
C LEU A 53 -2.57 0.48 -2.49
N ALA A 54 -3.02 -0.65 -1.94
CA ALA A 54 -3.74 -1.69 -2.68
C ALA A 54 -5.12 -1.23 -3.17
N LEU A 55 -5.81 -0.37 -2.42
CA LEU A 55 -7.07 0.27 -2.85
C LEU A 55 -6.83 1.29 -3.96
N SER A 56 -5.80 2.12 -3.82
CA SER A 56 -5.42 3.11 -4.85
C SER A 56 -5.06 2.45 -6.18
N LEU A 57 -4.24 1.40 -6.12
CA LEU A 57 -3.82 0.62 -7.28
C LEU A 57 -4.98 0.07 -8.11
N ARG A 58 -6.15 -0.12 -7.49
CA ARG A 58 -7.35 -0.70 -8.10
C ARG A 58 -8.44 0.34 -8.34
N ASP A 59 -8.05 1.61 -8.43
CA ASP A 59 -8.92 2.74 -8.70
C ASP A 59 -10.12 2.81 -7.74
N TYR A 60 -9.92 2.48 -6.46
CA TYR A 60 -11.00 2.58 -5.49
C TYR A 60 -11.49 4.03 -5.37
N PRO A 61 -12.81 4.28 -5.29
CA PRO A 61 -13.34 5.64 -5.17
C PRO A 61 -12.72 6.41 -4.00
N GLY A 62 -12.14 7.57 -4.29
CA GLY A 62 -11.47 8.39 -3.28
C GLY A 62 -10.04 7.95 -2.94
N ALA A 63 -9.37 7.21 -3.83
CA ALA A 63 -7.99 6.75 -3.69
C ALA A 63 -7.03 7.83 -3.15
N ASP A 64 -7.02 9.03 -3.75
CA ASP A 64 -6.16 10.13 -3.30
C ASP A 64 -6.42 10.52 -1.83
N SER A 65 -7.70 10.59 -1.44
CA SER A 65 -8.07 10.90 -0.05
C SER A 65 -7.64 9.79 0.91
N ILE A 66 -7.78 8.52 0.50
CA ILE A 66 -7.34 7.36 1.29
C ILE A 66 -5.82 7.39 1.50
N LEU A 67 -5.05 7.67 0.45
CA LEU A 67 -3.59 7.77 0.55
C LEU A 67 -3.16 8.92 1.46
N GLN A 68 -3.74 10.11 1.29
CA GLN A 68 -3.42 11.28 2.13
C GLN A 68 -3.81 11.06 3.60
N GLU A 69 -4.99 10.48 3.84
CA GLU A 69 -5.43 10.16 5.20
C GLU A 69 -4.52 9.11 5.83
N GLN A 70 -4.13 8.07 5.10
CA GLN A 70 -3.20 7.08 5.62
C GLN A 70 -1.81 7.67 5.87
N LEU A 71 -1.33 8.56 5.00
CA LEU A 71 -0.07 9.25 5.20
C LEU A 71 -0.06 10.09 6.49
N ALA A 72 -1.16 10.78 6.77
CA ALA A 72 -1.34 11.56 8.00
C ALA A 72 -1.48 10.69 9.27
N ARG A 73 -1.80 9.40 9.12
CA ARG A 73 -1.94 8.43 10.22
C ARG A 73 -0.63 7.71 10.59
N ILE A 74 0.45 7.91 9.84
CA ILE A 74 1.76 7.27 10.09
C ILE A 74 2.56 8.14 11.05
N ASP A 75 2.91 7.58 12.21
CA ASP A 75 3.69 8.28 13.23
C ASP A 75 5.21 8.18 12.96
N ASP A 76 5.65 7.07 12.38
CA ASP A 76 7.07 6.80 12.09
C ASP A 76 7.55 7.57 10.85
N CYS A 77 8.56 8.43 11.02
CA CYS A 77 9.04 9.32 9.97
C CYS A 77 9.55 8.57 8.74
N GLU A 78 10.29 7.47 8.93
CA GLU A 78 10.84 6.67 7.83
C GLU A 78 9.73 5.96 7.05
N ARG A 79 8.74 5.39 7.75
CA ARG A 79 7.57 4.76 7.09
C ARG A 79 6.73 5.77 6.35
N ARG A 80 6.62 7.00 6.86
CA ARG A 80 5.91 8.09 6.18
C ARG A 80 6.65 8.46 4.88
N GLU A 81 7.95 8.71 4.95
CA GLU A 81 8.79 9.00 3.78
C GLU A 81 8.73 7.86 2.74
N ARG A 82 8.78 6.61 3.20
CA ARG A 82 8.61 5.44 2.35
C ARG A 82 7.25 5.44 1.65
N MET A 83 6.17 5.74 2.37
CA MET A 83 4.84 5.79 1.77
C MET A 83 4.74 6.92 0.73
N GLU A 84 5.24 8.12 1.04
CA GLU A 84 5.29 9.26 0.10
C GLU A 84 6.05 8.89 -1.18
N PHE A 85 7.19 8.20 -1.03
CA PHE A 85 7.98 7.74 -2.15
C PHE A 85 7.21 6.75 -3.04
N ILE A 86 6.41 5.85 -2.45
CA ILE A 86 5.70 4.80 -3.19
C ILE A 86 4.38 5.30 -3.78
N MET A 87 3.68 6.23 -3.16
CA MET A 87 2.35 6.71 -3.57
C MET A 87 2.21 7.01 -5.08
N PRO A 88 3.16 7.67 -5.76
CA PRO A 88 3.08 7.92 -7.19
C PRO A 88 2.95 6.64 -8.05
N SER A 89 3.48 5.50 -7.60
CA SER A 89 3.44 4.22 -8.33
C SER A 89 2.04 3.59 -8.39
N VAL A 90 1.14 3.95 -7.46
CA VAL A 90 -0.24 3.46 -7.40
C VAL A 90 -1.27 4.51 -7.81
N SER A 91 -0.81 5.64 -8.38
CA SER A 91 -1.69 6.70 -8.87
C SER A 91 -2.57 6.21 -10.00
N THR A 92 -3.81 6.69 -10.04
CA THR A 92 -4.73 6.44 -11.15
C THR A 92 -4.32 7.22 -12.42
N ASP A 93 -3.54 8.30 -12.26
CA ASP A 93 -2.99 9.09 -13.37
C ASP A 93 -1.69 8.46 -13.90
N GLU A 94 -1.74 7.98 -15.14
CA GLU A 94 -0.59 7.42 -15.87
C GLU A 94 0.60 8.36 -15.91
N LYS A 95 0.39 9.67 -16.07
CA LYS A 95 1.50 10.65 -16.13
C LYS A 95 2.22 10.76 -14.79
N VAL A 96 1.54 10.52 -13.68
CA VAL A 96 2.16 10.49 -12.35
C VAL A 96 3.03 9.24 -12.21
N ARG A 97 2.53 8.08 -12.66
CA ARG A 97 3.28 6.82 -12.67
C ARG A 97 4.52 6.90 -13.57
N ASP A 98 4.39 7.47 -14.77
CA ASP A 98 5.49 7.65 -15.72
C ASP A 98 6.59 8.55 -15.15
N LYS A 99 6.21 9.70 -14.58
CA LYS A 99 7.17 10.60 -13.93
C LYS A 99 7.91 9.93 -12.79
N PHE A 100 7.22 9.10 -12.00
CA PHE A 100 7.86 8.33 -10.95
C PHE A 100 8.88 7.35 -11.56
N PHE A 101 8.50 6.57 -12.57
CA PHE A 101 9.41 5.64 -13.24
C PHE A 101 10.62 6.34 -13.87
N GLU A 102 10.42 7.45 -14.56
CA GLU A 102 11.49 8.28 -15.13
C GLU A 102 12.42 8.84 -14.05
N SER A 103 11.86 9.25 -12.91
CA SER A 103 12.64 9.76 -11.78
C SER A 103 13.64 8.72 -11.28
N LEU A 104 13.30 7.42 -11.37
CA LEU A 104 14.18 6.33 -10.97
C LEU A 104 15.42 6.20 -11.87
N GLN A 105 15.55 6.93 -12.99
CA GLN A 105 16.79 6.96 -13.77
C GLN A 105 17.94 7.67 -13.03
N LYS A 106 17.60 8.59 -12.11
CA LYS A 106 18.57 9.33 -11.29
C LYS A 106 19.06 8.47 -10.12
N PRO A 107 20.38 8.28 -9.91
CA PRO A 107 20.92 7.49 -8.81
C PRO A 107 20.43 7.91 -7.42
N GLU A 108 20.21 9.21 -7.22
CA GLU A 108 19.75 9.79 -5.95
C GLU A 108 18.37 9.25 -5.56
N ASN A 109 17.52 8.98 -6.54
CA ASN A 109 16.17 8.41 -6.33
C ASN A 109 16.19 6.88 -6.15
N ARG A 110 17.38 6.25 -6.12
CA ARG A 110 17.56 4.80 -5.94
C ARG A 110 18.36 4.42 -4.69
N GLN A 111 18.63 5.36 -3.79
CA GLN A 111 19.44 5.10 -2.58
C GLN A 111 18.79 4.07 -1.65
N GLN A 112 17.46 4.11 -1.51
CA GLN A 112 16.70 3.17 -0.68
C GLN A 112 16.17 2.00 -1.51
N GLU A 113 16.99 0.95 -1.71
CA GLU A 113 16.68 -0.19 -2.60
C GLU A 113 15.29 -0.81 -2.30
N ILE A 114 14.94 -0.96 -1.02
CA ILE A 114 13.67 -1.58 -0.59
C ILE A 114 12.46 -0.74 -1.06
N TRP A 115 12.60 0.59 -1.08
CA TRP A 115 11.52 1.50 -1.50
C TRP A 115 11.36 1.47 -3.01
N VAL A 116 12.47 1.50 -3.75
CA VAL A 116 12.49 1.36 -5.21
C VAL A 116 11.83 0.06 -5.65
N ARG A 117 12.22 -1.07 -5.03
CA ARG A 117 11.62 -2.38 -5.32
C ARG A 117 10.12 -2.40 -5.03
N SER A 118 9.67 -1.74 -3.98
CA SER A 118 8.24 -1.63 -3.65
C SER A 118 7.50 -0.83 -4.73
N GLY A 119 8.03 0.32 -5.15
CA GLY A 119 7.42 1.13 -6.21
C GLY A 119 7.40 0.42 -7.56
N LEU A 120 8.49 -0.26 -7.94
CA LEU A 120 8.53 -1.07 -9.17
C LEU A 120 7.55 -2.24 -9.13
N TYR A 121 7.38 -2.87 -7.96
CA TYR A 121 6.36 -3.91 -7.80
C TYR A 121 4.94 -3.38 -8.07
N TYR A 122 4.61 -2.20 -7.54
CA TYR A 122 3.29 -1.59 -7.78
C TYR A 122 3.09 -1.15 -9.23
N LEU A 123 4.12 -0.58 -9.88
CA LEU A 123 4.05 -0.23 -11.32
C LEU A 123 3.78 -1.43 -12.22
N ASN A 124 4.21 -2.63 -11.83
CA ASN A 124 4.12 -3.86 -12.61
C ASN A 124 3.20 -4.89 -11.92
N HIS A 125 2.25 -4.43 -11.11
CA HIS A 125 1.32 -5.32 -10.42
C HIS A 125 0.45 -6.07 -11.46
N PRO A 126 0.24 -7.40 -11.30
CA PRO A 126 -0.44 -8.24 -12.28
C PRO A 126 -1.97 -8.13 -12.27
#